data_AF-A0A093FFQ4-F1
#
_entry.id   AF-A0A093FFQ4-F1
#
_cell.length_a   1.000
_cell.length_b   1.000
_cell.length_c   1.000
_cell.angle_alpha   90.00
_cell.angle_beta   90.00
_cell.angle_gamma   90.00
#
_symmetry.space_group_name_H-M   'P 1'
#
loop_
_entity.id
_entity.type
_entity.pdbx_description
1 polymer ?
#
loop_
_entity_poly.entity_id
_entity_poly.type
_entity_poly.pdbx_seq_one_letter_code
_entity_poly.pdbx_strand_id
1 'polypeptide(L)'
;MPEDLPETFEHCAEVLRQNLLSYQSQADDYYNSCLIEFQDQLRLFEKELPYVSQLAIDGLLKEHVQKLSYSTGQIRYLFNKQLEEWENVKSVHKNQLCPSLGHPGNLLQLDALCQEEIKRQKDQADGIHLNTQMLQDCAAECAQNFVSALAAFTEKLLLELDETITIDDVQVASK
;
A
#
# COMPACT_ATOMS: atom_id res chain seq x y z
N MET A 1 35.83 46.17 52.86
CA MET A 1 34.90 47.00 52.08
C MET A 1 34.82 46.40 50.69
N PRO A 2 33.65 46.36 50.03
CA PRO A 2 33.58 45.80 48.68
C PRO A 2 34.29 46.77 47.73
N GLU A 3 35.38 46.31 47.11
CA GLU A 3 36.26 47.08 46.21
C GLU A 3 35.69 47.22 44.77
N ASP A 4 34.48 46.75 44.50
CA ASP A 4 33.94 46.62 43.13
C ASP A 4 32.73 47.53 42.82
N LEU A 5 32.51 48.61 43.57
CA LEU A 5 31.47 49.58 43.23
C LEU A 5 32.07 50.72 42.39
N PRO A 6 31.62 50.92 41.13
CA PRO A 6 32.10 52.01 40.28
C PRO A 6 31.99 53.36 40.99
N GLU A 7 33.08 54.11 41.08
CA GLU A 7 33.14 55.37 41.84
C GLU A 7 32.31 56.51 41.21
N THR A 8 31.80 56.34 39.98
CA THR A 8 30.98 57.35 39.28
C THR A 8 29.79 56.71 38.54
N PHE A 9 28.71 57.47 38.39
CA PHE A 9 27.52 57.06 37.62
C PHE A 9 27.87 56.69 36.18
N GLU A 10 28.74 57.47 35.52
CA GLU A 10 29.25 57.18 34.18
C GLU A 10 29.86 55.77 34.08
N HIS A 11 30.70 55.39 35.05
CA HIS A 11 31.34 54.08 35.03
C HIS A 11 30.33 52.94 35.28
N CYS A 12 29.37 53.12 36.18
CA CYS A 12 28.22 52.19 36.34
C CYS A 12 27.41 52.04 35.03
N ALA A 13 27.09 53.16 34.37
CA ALA A 13 26.32 53.16 33.14
C ALA A 13 27.08 52.48 31.99
N GLU A 14 28.40 52.65 31.93
CA GLU A 14 29.25 52.02 30.93
C GLU A 14 29.38 50.51 31.13
N VAL A 15 29.58 50.04 32.37
CA VAL A 15 29.60 48.61 32.71
C VAL A 15 28.25 47.96 32.39
N LEU A 16 27.14 48.62 32.73
CA LEU A 16 25.79 48.13 32.40
C LEU A 16 25.59 48.02 30.88
N ARG A 17 26.03 49.04 30.12
CA ARG A 17 25.99 49.02 28.65
C ARG A 17 26.81 47.87 28.08
N GLN A 18 28.02 47.64 28.57
CA GLN A 18 28.87 46.53 28.13
C GLN A 18 28.23 45.18 28.42
N ASN A 19 27.65 45.00 29.60
CA ASN A 19 26.95 43.77 29.95
C ASN A 19 25.72 43.53 29.05
N LEU A 20 24.92 44.56 28.79
CA LEU A 20 23.77 44.47 27.89
C LEU A 20 24.18 44.09 26.46
N LEU A 21 25.25 44.69 25.93
CA LEU A 21 25.78 44.35 24.60
C LEU A 21 26.33 42.92 24.56
N SER A 22 26.99 42.46 25.63
CA SER A 22 27.49 41.09 25.75
C SER A 22 26.34 40.08 25.78
N TYR A 23 25.28 40.35 26.56
CA TYR A 23 24.09 39.49 26.58
C TYR A 23 23.37 39.46 25.24
N GLN A 24 23.28 40.60 24.56
CA GLN A 24 22.73 40.66 23.21
C GLN A 24 23.53 39.77 22.24
N SER A 25 24.86 39.93 22.20
CA SER A 25 25.74 39.11 21.35
C SER A 25 25.58 37.62 21.64
N GLN A 26 25.56 37.22 22.91
CA GLN A 26 25.40 35.82 23.29
C GLN A 26 24.02 35.26 22.90
N ALA A 27 22.96 36.07 23.02
CA ALA A 27 21.62 35.68 22.60
C ALA A 27 21.55 35.49 21.08
N ASP A 28 22.17 36.38 20.30
CA ASP A 28 22.24 36.29 18.84
C ASP A 28 23.05 35.07 18.39
N ASP A 29 24.21 34.80 19.02
CA ASP A 29 25.05 33.63 18.74
C ASP A 29 24.31 32.32 19.03
N TYR A 30 23.60 32.25 20.16
CA TYR A 30 22.80 31.09 20.53
C TYR A 30 21.63 30.89 19.56
N TYR A 31 20.91 31.96 19.23
CA TYR A 31 19.81 31.93 18.27
C TYR A 31 20.27 31.42 16.90
N ASN A 32 21.38 31.96 16.37
CA ASN A 32 21.98 31.51 15.12
C ASN A 32 22.40 30.04 15.17
N SER A 33 22.96 29.59 16.29
CA SER A 33 23.35 28.18 16.48
C SER A 33 22.14 27.25 16.43
N CYS A 34 21.04 27.59 17.12
CA CYS A 34 19.79 26.84 17.06
C CYS A 34 19.19 26.82 15.65
N LEU A 35 19.30 27.93 14.92
CA LEU A 35 18.83 28.05 13.54
C LEU A 35 19.58 27.11 12.59
N ILE A 36 20.91 27.06 12.71
CA ILE A 36 21.76 26.15 11.92
C ILE A 36 21.43 24.70 12.25
N GLU A 37 21.32 24.36 13.54
CA GLU A 37 20.97 23.00 13.96
C GLU A 37 19.60 22.58 13.41
N PHE A 38 18.60 23.46 13.50
CA PHE A 38 17.28 23.20 12.96
C PHE A 38 17.30 22.99 11.44
N GLN A 39 18.02 23.84 10.70
CA GLN A 39 18.19 23.68 9.26
C GLN A 39 18.86 22.34 8.91
N ASP A 40 19.87 21.92 9.67
CA ASP A 40 20.54 20.64 9.43
C ASP A 40 19.61 19.45 9.67
N GLN A 41 18.79 19.49 10.71
CA GLN A 41 17.76 18.46 10.94
C GLN A 41 16.70 18.45 9.84
N LEU A 42 16.24 19.63 9.40
CA LEU A 42 15.25 19.73 8.34
C LEU A 42 15.80 19.20 7.01
N ARG A 43 17.07 19.48 6.71
CA ARG A 43 17.77 18.97 5.54
C ARG A 43 17.95 17.44 5.57
N LEU A 44 18.01 16.83 6.75
CA LEU A 44 17.98 15.37 6.89
C LEU A 44 16.55 14.84 6.66
N PHE A 45 15.55 15.48 7.23
CA PHE A 45 14.15 15.11 7.04
C PHE A 45 13.75 15.13 5.56
N GLU A 46 14.06 16.20 4.83
CA GLU A 46 13.79 16.32 3.39
C GLU A 46 14.44 15.21 2.56
N LYS A 47 15.63 14.75 2.95
CA LYS A 47 16.32 13.63 2.27
C LYS A 47 15.62 12.30 2.50
N GLU A 48 15.04 12.10 3.68
CA GLU A 48 14.34 10.86 4.04
C GLU A 48 12.88 10.83 3.54
N LEU A 49 12.28 11.99 3.30
CA LEU A 49 10.88 12.14 2.90
C LEU A 49 10.44 11.33 1.66
N PRO A 50 11.25 11.20 0.59
CA PRO A 50 10.93 10.33 -0.54
C PRO A 50 10.83 8.85 -0.15
N TYR A 51 11.66 8.39 0.79
CA TYR A 51 11.64 7.00 1.25
C TYR A 51 10.39 6.71 2.09
N VAL A 52 9.97 7.66 2.93
CA VAL A 52 8.72 7.56 3.69
C VAL A 52 7.53 7.48 2.73
N SER A 53 7.50 8.33 1.72
CA SER A 53 6.46 8.33 0.68
C SER A 53 6.40 7.02 -0.07
N GLN A 54 7.55 6.50 -0.50
CA GLN A 54 7.66 5.21 -1.19
C GLN A 54 7.17 4.07 -0.30
N LEU A 55 7.60 4.03 0.97
CA LEU A 55 7.21 2.98 1.91
C LEU A 55 5.68 2.94 2.11
N ALA A 56 5.04 4.10 2.16
CA ALA A 56 3.60 4.17 2.33
C ALA A 56 2.84 3.67 1.08
N ILE A 57 3.31 4.02 -0.13
CA ILE A 57 2.77 3.50 -1.39
C ILE A 57 2.99 1.97 -1.49
N ASP A 58 4.17 1.48 -1.13
CA ASP A 58 4.48 0.05 -1.13
C ASP A 58 3.60 -0.72 -0.13
N GLY A 59 3.31 -0.13 1.02
CA GLY A 59 2.37 -0.66 2.00
C GLY A 59 0.97 -0.83 1.41
N LEU A 60 0.45 0.22 0.76
CA LEU A 60 -0.84 0.19 0.08
C LEU A 60 -0.88 -0.87 -1.03
N LEU A 61 0.14 -0.90 -1.89
CA LEU A 61 0.25 -1.89 -2.96
C LEU A 61 0.25 -3.32 -2.40
N LYS A 62 1.05 -3.57 -1.37
CA LYS A 62 1.14 -4.88 -0.72
C LYS A 62 -0.21 -5.34 -0.17
N GLU A 63 -0.95 -4.45 0.49
CA GLU A 63 -2.29 -4.77 1.02
C GLU A 63 -3.26 -5.17 -0.10
N HIS A 64 -3.29 -4.41 -1.19
CA HIS A 64 -4.19 -4.68 -2.32
C HIS A 64 -3.79 -5.95 -3.09
N VAL A 65 -2.49 -6.22 -3.26
CA VAL A 65 -2.00 -7.48 -3.85
C VAL A 65 -2.40 -8.69 -2.99
N GLN A 66 -2.30 -8.57 -1.67
CA GLN A 66 -2.73 -9.64 -0.75
C GLN A 66 -4.24 -9.91 -0.86
N LYS A 67 -5.07 -8.85 -0.92
CA LYS A 67 -6.52 -8.98 -1.13
C LYS A 67 -6.84 -9.69 -2.45
N LEU A 68 -6.21 -9.27 -3.55
CA LEU A 68 -6.38 -9.93 -4.86
C LEU A 68 -5.96 -11.40 -4.82
N SER A 69 -4.80 -11.70 -4.22
CA SER A 69 -4.30 -13.07 -4.09
C SER A 69 -5.25 -13.95 -3.26
N TYR A 70 -5.82 -13.41 -2.20
CA TYR A 70 -6.78 -14.12 -1.36
C TYR A 70 -8.07 -14.43 -2.13
N SER A 71 -8.70 -13.42 -2.73
CA SER A 71 -9.97 -13.57 -3.45
C SER A 71 -9.83 -14.51 -4.66
N THR A 72 -8.79 -14.34 -5.47
CA THR A 72 -8.52 -15.24 -6.61
C THR A 72 -8.18 -16.65 -6.14
N GLY A 73 -7.51 -16.80 -4.99
CA GLY A 73 -7.25 -18.08 -4.34
C GLY A 73 -8.54 -18.82 -3.97
N GLN A 74 -9.53 -18.12 -3.41
CA GLN A 74 -10.83 -18.71 -3.07
C GLN A 74 -11.59 -19.18 -4.32
N ILE A 75 -11.63 -18.36 -5.37
CA ILE A 75 -12.29 -18.71 -6.63
C ILE A 75 -11.66 -19.98 -7.22
N ARG A 76 -10.33 -20.02 -7.30
CA ARG A 76 -9.58 -21.19 -7.79
C ARG A 76 -9.83 -22.44 -6.94
N TYR A 77 -9.89 -22.29 -5.61
CA TYR A 77 -10.16 -23.40 -4.71
C TYR A 77 -11.53 -24.04 -4.97
N LEU A 78 -12.58 -23.22 -5.09
CA LEU A 78 -13.93 -23.71 -5.38
C LEU A 78 -14.00 -24.35 -6.77
N PHE A 79 -13.38 -23.73 -7.77
CA PHE A 79 -13.33 -24.28 -9.12
C PHE A 79 -12.60 -25.63 -9.20
N ASN A 80 -11.49 -25.79 -8.48
CA ASN A 80 -10.75 -27.05 -8.45
C ASN A 80 -11.58 -28.19 -7.87
N LYS A 81 -12.38 -27.94 -6.82
CA LYS A 81 -13.31 -28.95 -6.30
C LYS A 81 -14.33 -29.37 -7.35
N GLN A 82 -14.92 -28.39 -8.04
CA GLN A 82 -15.88 -28.67 -9.09
C GLN A 82 -15.25 -29.48 -10.25
N LEU A 83 -14.00 -29.20 -10.56
CA LEU A 83 -13.24 -29.91 -11.59
C LEU A 83 -12.97 -31.38 -11.20
N GLU A 84 -12.65 -31.63 -9.94
CA GLU A 84 -12.52 -33.00 -9.39
C GLU A 84 -13.85 -33.75 -9.47
N GLU A 85 -14.97 -33.11 -9.13
CA GLU A 85 -16.31 -33.71 -9.24
C GLU A 85 -16.64 -34.12 -10.68
N TRP A 86 -16.39 -33.25 -11.66
CA TRP A 86 -16.63 -33.59 -13.06
C TRP A 86 -15.73 -34.71 -13.57
N GLU A 87 -14.46 -34.77 -13.14
CA GLU A 87 -13.56 -35.86 -13.53
C GLU A 87 -13.98 -37.19 -12.89
N ASN A 88 -14.50 -37.16 -11.65
CA ASN A 88 -15.08 -38.34 -11.01
C ASN A 88 -16.30 -38.86 -11.79
N VAL A 89 -17.23 -37.97 -12.17
CA VAL A 89 -18.41 -38.34 -12.98
C VAL A 89 -17.99 -38.92 -14.34
N LYS A 90 -17.02 -38.28 -15.01
CA LYS A 90 -16.46 -38.76 -16.28
C LYS A 90 -15.82 -40.15 -16.14
N SER A 91 -15.12 -40.41 -15.04
CA SER A 91 -14.58 -41.74 -14.73
C SER A 91 -15.69 -42.79 -14.57
N VAL A 92 -16.78 -42.43 -13.88
CA VAL A 92 -17.96 -43.30 -13.76
C VAL A 92 -18.56 -43.61 -15.14
N HIS A 93 -18.80 -42.59 -15.98
CA HIS A 93 -19.31 -42.80 -17.34
C HIS A 93 -18.39 -43.70 -18.17
N LYS A 94 -17.07 -43.49 -18.07
CA LYS A 94 -16.07 -44.32 -18.76
C LYS A 94 -16.14 -45.79 -18.31
N ASN A 95 -16.34 -46.04 -17.02
CA ASN A 95 -16.43 -47.41 -16.48
C ASN A 95 -17.73 -48.13 -16.90
N GLN A 96 -18.76 -47.38 -17.31
CA GLN A 96 -19.99 -47.97 -17.84
C GLN A 96 -19.84 -48.40 -19.32
N LEU A 97 -18.81 -47.91 -20.03
CA LEU A 97 -18.51 -48.35 -21.39
C LEU A 97 -18.05 -49.81 -21.41
N CYS A 98 -18.94 -50.71 -21.82
CA CYS A 98 -18.65 -52.14 -21.96
C CYS A 98 -19.14 -52.70 -23.30
N PRO A 99 -18.57 -53.82 -23.81
CA PRO A 99 -18.92 -54.37 -25.11
C PRO A 99 -20.41 -54.70 -25.31
N SER A 100 -21.13 -55.01 -24.23
CA SER A 100 -22.56 -55.32 -24.28
C SER A 100 -23.43 -54.11 -24.65
N LEU A 101 -22.97 -52.86 -24.46
CA LEU A 101 -23.69 -51.66 -24.88
C LEU A 101 -23.86 -51.57 -26.40
N GLY A 102 -23.01 -52.26 -27.18
CA GLY A 102 -23.14 -52.33 -28.64
C GLY A 102 -24.24 -53.28 -29.13
N HIS A 103 -24.89 -54.02 -28.24
CA HIS A 103 -25.96 -54.94 -28.61
C HIS A 103 -27.26 -54.17 -28.95
N PRO A 104 -28.01 -54.53 -30.02
CA PRO A 104 -29.24 -53.83 -30.41
C PRO A 104 -30.30 -53.71 -29.31
N GLY A 105 -30.32 -54.65 -28.36
CA GLY A 105 -31.22 -54.61 -27.19
C GLY A 105 -30.87 -53.56 -26.13
N ASN A 106 -29.66 -52.98 -26.16
CA ASN A 106 -29.17 -52.03 -25.17
C ASN A 106 -29.08 -50.58 -25.71
N LEU A 107 -29.67 -50.30 -26.87
CA LEU A 107 -29.64 -48.97 -27.51
C LEU A 107 -30.16 -47.86 -26.59
N LEU A 108 -31.21 -48.12 -25.80
CA LEU A 108 -31.74 -47.14 -24.85
C LEU A 108 -30.74 -46.82 -23.72
N GLN A 109 -29.97 -47.82 -23.26
CA GLN A 109 -28.96 -47.62 -22.23
C GLN A 109 -27.76 -46.83 -22.79
N LEU A 110 -27.37 -47.12 -24.03
CA LEU A 110 -26.32 -46.38 -24.71
C LEU A 110 -26.72 -44.91 -24.93
N ASP A 111 -27.95 -44.65 -25.39
CA ASP A 111 -28.44 -43.28 -25.58
C ASP A 111 -28.50 -42.51 -24.26
N ALA A 112 -29.01 -43.14 -23.18
CA ALA A 112 -29.01 -42.52 -21.85
C ALA A 112 -27.60 -42.10 -21.40
N LEU A 113 -26.60 -43.00 -21.52
CA LEU A 113 -25.21 -42.68 -21.18
C LEU A 113 -24.63 -41.56 -22.06
N CYS A 114 -24.97 -41.52 -23.35
CA CYS A 114 -24.59 -40.43 -24.23
C CYS A 114 -25.19 -39.09 -23.78
N GLN A 115 -26.48 -39.05 -23.41
CA GLN A 115 -27.14 -37.84 -22.92
C GLN A 115 -26.52 -37.35 -21.60
N GLU A 116 -26.19 -38.26 -20.69
CA GLU A 116 -25.52 -37.93 -19.42
C GLU A 116 -24.12 -37.33 -19.65
N GLU A 117 -23.34 -37.89 -20.58
CA GLU A 117 -22.02 -37.33 -20.91
C GLU A 117 -22.10 -36.00 -21.65
N ILE A 118 -23.05 -35.82 -22.56
CA ILE A 118 -23.31 -34.52 -23.21
C ILE A 118 -23.64 -33.47 -22.17
N LYS A 119 -24.51 -33.81 -21.20
CA LYS A 119 -24.85 -32.91 -20.09
C LYS A 119 -23.61 -32.57 -19.26
N ARG A 120 -22.83 -33.55 -18.83
CA ARG A 120 -21.61 -33.35 -18.04
C ARG A 120 -20.59 -32.46 -18.77
N GLN A 121 -20.41 -32.66 -20.08
CA GLN A 121 -19.53 -31.81 -20.91
C GLN A 121 -20.02 -30.36 -20.96
N LYS A 122 -21.33 -30.17 -21.14
CA LYS A 122 -21.93 -28.85 -21.13
C LYS A 122 -21.77 -28.16 -19.77
N ASP A 123 -22.10 -28.86 -18.69
CA ASP A 123 -21.97 -28.34 -17.32
C ASP A 123 -20.51 -27.94 -17.01
N GLN A 124 -19.54 -28.75 -17.46
CA GLN A 124 -18.11 -28.42 -17.34
C GLN A 124 -17.73 -27.17 -18.16
N ALA A 125 -18.18 -27.07 -19.41
CA ALA A 125 -17.89 -25.92 -20.26
C ALA A 125 -18.48 -24.62 -19.68
N ASP A 126 -19.76 -24.67 -19.27
CA ASP A 126 -20.46 -23.54 -18.66
C ASP A 126 -19.75 -23.11 -17.35
N GLY A 127 -19.31 -24.08 -16.53
CA GLY A 127 -18.57 -23.78 -15.31
C GLY A 127 -17.15 -23.22 -15.54
N ILE A 128 -16.45 -23.62 -16.62
CA ILE A 128 -15.19 -22.99 -17.03
C ILE A 128 -15.42 -21.51 -17.41
N HIS A 129 -16.48 -21.25 -18.18
CA HIS A 129 -16.85 -19.88 -18.56
C HIS A 129 -17.18 -19.04 -17.32
N LEU A 130 -18.00 -19.57 -16.41
CA LEU A 130 -18.36 -18.89 -15.16
C LEU A 130 -17.12 -18.59 -14.31
N ASN A 131 -16.22 -19.55 -14.11
CA ASN A 131 -14.99 -19.32 -13.35
C ASN A 131 -14.09 -18.26 -13.99
N THR A 132 -14.01 -18.26 -15.33
CA THR A 132 -13.25 -17.23 -16.07
C THR A 132 -13.85 -15.85 -15.83
N GLN A 133 -15.18 -15.73 -15.89
CA GLN A 133 -15.88 -14.48 -15.61
C GLN A 133 -15.66 -14.03 -14.16
N MET A 134 -15.79 -14.93 -13.18
CA MET A 134 -15.55 -14.62 -11.76
C MET A 134 -14.14 -14.09 -11.51
N LEU A 135 -13.12 -14.66 -12.16
CA LEU A 135 -11.75 -14.17 -12.06
C LEU A 135 -11.57 -12.79 -12.69
N GLN A 136 -12.23 -12.52 -13.82
CA GLN A 136 -12.20 -11.21 -14.47
C GLN A 136 -12.89 -10.14 -13.63
N ASP A 137 -14.09 -10.44 -13.11
CA ASP A 137 -14.86 -9.54 -12.25
C ASP A 137 -14.08 -9.22 -10.96
N CYS A 138 -13.51 -10.26 -10.32
CA CYS A 138 -12.66 -10.09 -9.15
C CYS A 138 -11.43 -9.21 -9.44
N ALA A 139 -10.74 -9.43 -10.57
CA ALA A 139 -9.60 -8.62 -10.96
C ALA A 139 -9.99 -7.17 -11.23
N ALA A 140 -11.12 -6.93 -11.93
CA ALA A 140 -11.63 -5.61 -12.23
C ALA A 140 -12.02 -4.85 -10.95
N GLU A 141 -12.74 -5.51 -10.03
CA GLU A 141 -13.12 -4.94 -8.73
C GLU A 141 -11.88 -4.60 -7.89
N CYS A 142 -10.92 -5.52 -7.78
CA CYS A 142 -9.68 -5.28 -7.03
C CYS A 142 -8.88 -4.12 -7.63
N ALA A 143 -8.79 -4.03 -8.96
CA ALA A 143 -8.10 -2.96 -9.65
C ALA A 143 -8.80 -1.61 -9.43
N GLN A 144 -10.12 -1.55 -9.53
CA GLN A 144 -10.89 -0.34 -9.27
C GLN A 144 -10.69 0.13 -7.83
N ASN A 145 -10.78 -0.78 -6.86
CA ASN A 145 -10.55 -0.48 -5.45
C ASN A 145 -9.12 0.01 -5.19
N PHE A 146 -8.12 -0.61 -5.84
CA PHE A 146 -6.73 -0.17 -5.72
C PHE A 146 -6.51 1.22 -6.30
N VAL A 147 -7.02 1.51 -7.50
CA VAL A 147 -6.87 2.83 -8.13
C VAL A 147 -7.56 3.91 -7.31
N SER A 148 -8.77 3.65 -6.80
CA SER A 148 -9.48 4.60 -5.93
C SER A 148 -8.73 4.84 -4.63
N ALA A 149 -8.22 3.78 -3.98
CA ALA A 149 -7.43 3.92 -2.75
C ALA A 149 -6.10 4.66 -3.00
N LEU A 150 -5.42 4.36 -4.11
CA LEU A 150 -4.18 5.03 -4.50
C LEU A 150 -4.42 6.51 -4.77
N ALA A 151 -5.48 6.87 -5.50
CA ALA A 151 -5.81 8.26 -5.77
C ALA A 151 -6.06 9.06 -4.47
N ALA A 152 -6.90 8.54 -3.57
CA ALA A 152 -7.18 9.18 -2.28
C ALA A 152 -5.93 9.26 -1.39
N PHE A 153 -5.10 8.21 -1.39
CA PHE A 153 -3.85 8.17 -0.64
C PHE A 153 -2.84 9.19 -1.18
N THR A 154 -2.68 9.27 -2.50
CA THR A 154 -1.78 10.24 -3.15
C THR A 154 -2.24 11.67 -2.91
N GLU A 155 -3.54 11.95 -2.99
CA GLU A 155 -4.10 13.27 -2.65
C GLU A 155 -3.73 13.65 -1.22
N LYS A 156 -3.97 12.75 -0.25
CA LYS A 156 -3.60 12.99 1.14
C LYS A 156 -2.11 13.19 1.31
N LEU A 157 -1.28 12.35 0.70
CA LEU A 157 0.18 12.46 0.79
C LEU A 157 0.66 13.82 0.27
N LEU A 158 0.13 14.30 -0.86
CA LEU A 158 0.48 15.60 -1.42
C LEU A 158 0.07 16.75 -0.50
N LEU A 159 -1.10 16.69 0.12
CA LEU A 159 -1.53 17.69 1.10
C LEU A 159 -0.60 17.74 2.32
N GLU A 160 -0.26 16.58 2.87
CA GLU A 160 0.66 16.49 4.02
C GLU A 160 2.05 17.02 3.64
N LEU A 161 2.51 16.77 2.41
CA LEU A 161 3.78 17.32 1.90
C LEU A 161 3.72 18.85 1.71
N ASP A 162 2.61 19.39 1.23
CA ASP A 162 2.42 20.85 1.06
C ASP A 162 2.39 21.59 2.40
N GLU A 163 1.94 20.93 3.47
CA GLU A 163 1.97 21.45 4.84
C GLU A 163 3.34 21.34 5.53
N THR A 164 4.30 20.61 4.95
CA THR A 164 5.65 20.51 5.52
C THR A 164 6.51 21.72 5.20
N ILE A 165 7.21 22.23 6.21
CA ILE A 165 8.22 23.27 6.05
C ILE A 165 9.45 22.70 5.32
N THR A 166 10.09 23.54 4.52
CA THR A 166 11.35 23.25 3.83
C THR A 166 12.48 24.12 4.36
N ILE A 167 13.72 23.78 4.04
CA ILE A 167 14.89 24.59 4.38
C ILE A 167 14.79 26.03 3.84
N ASP A 168 14.06 26.22 2.74
CA ASP A 168 13.87 27.52 2.10
C ASP A 168 12.88 28.40 2.86
N ASP A 169 12.04 27.81 3.73
CA ASP A 169 11.09 28.53 4.58
C ASP A 169 11.73 29.05 5.89
N VAL A 170 12.96 28.61 6.20
CA VAL A 170 13.67 28.95 7.43
C VAL A 170 14.61 30.14 7.19
N GLN A 171 14.59 31.13 8.10
CA GLN A 171 15.50 32.28 8.03
C GLN A 171 16.97 31.83 7.99
N VAL A 172 17.80 32.53 7.23
CA VAL A 172 19.25 32.28 7.22
C VAL A 172 19.87 32.90 8.47
N ALA A 173 20.72 32.16 9.18
CA ALA A 173 21.48 32.69 10.30
C ALA A 173 22.23 33.96 9.87
N SER A 174 22.09 35.04 10.65
CA SER A 174 22.78 36.30 10.35
C SER A 174 24.25 36.19 10.74
N LYS A 175 25.13 36.69 9.86
CA LYS A 175 26.58 36.78 10.10
C LYS A 175 26.91 37.80 11.19
#